data_AF-A0A959V5D4-F1
#
_entry.id   AF-A0A959V5D4-F1
#
_cell.length_a   1.000
_cell.length_b   1.000
_cell.length_c   1.000
_cell.angle_alpha   90.00
_cell.angle_beta   90.00
_cell.angle_gamma   90.00
#
_symmetry.space_group_name_H-M   'P 1'
#
loop_
_entity.id
_entity.type
_entity.pdbx_description
1 polymer ?
#
loop_
_entity_poly.entity_id
_entity_poly.type
_entity_poly.pdbx_seq_one_letter_code
_entity_poly.pdbx_strand_id
1 'polypeptide(L)'
;MRIPLMLLLAGSLGITLALIWPRPDPDRALEQAVAEVQAGVTTLDHQLEAVVDEVAEQVAIRGAGSLWQEPPTDMPAGAMVLVWQQGELAYWDRSPVDAGRIDTASNGPLILRDGMHLHHRAGDGVHVLFRVWSRPPIENRFLHSGFAPVLNAPEGLVATRAPGTGPVLRDAAGRPIARLAWASDRQLSLGMPRWPFWT
;
A
#
# COMPACT_ATOMS: atom_id res chain seq x y z
N MET A 1 46.62 -17.12 -30.00
CA MET A 1 46.31 -15.99 -29.08
C MET A 1 45.10 -15.14 -29.55
N ARG A 2 43.98 -15.74 -30.01
CA ARG A 2 42.81 -15.00 -30.55
C ARG A 2 41.64 -14.83 -29.55
N ILE A 3 41.58 -15.71 -28.56
CA ILE A 3 40.54 -15.75 -27.52
C ILE A 3 40.52 -14.50 -26.61
N PRO A 4 41.66 -13.92 -26.16
CA PRO A 4 41.61 -12.76 -25.26
C PRO A 4 41.13 -11.48 -25.95
N LEU A 5 41.34 -11.34 -27.27
CA LEU A 5 40.90 -10.17 -28.04
C LEU A 5 39.38 -10.18 -28.27
N MET A 6 38.78 -11.36 -28.50
CA MET A 6 37.33 -11.50 -28.65
C MET A 6 36.58 -11.21 -27.34
N LEU A 7 37.13 -11.59 -26.18
CA LEU A 7 36.54 -11.27 -24.88
C LEU A 7 36.60 -9.76 -24.57
N LEU A 8 37.69 -9.08 -24.94
CA LEU A 8 37.81 -7.62 -24.82
C LEU A 8 36.84 -6.87 -25.74
N LEU A 9 36.65 -7.35 -26.98
CA LEU A 9 35.67 -6.79 -27.93
C LEU A 9 34.22 -7.03 -27.50
N ALA A 10 33.90 -8.20 -26.94
CA ALA A 10 32.57 -8.47 -26.39
C ALA A 10 32.28 -7.62 -25.14
N GLY A 11 33.28 -7.44 -24.27
CA GLY A 11 33.18 -6.56 -23.11
C GLY A 11 33.00 -5.10 -23.49
N SER A 12 33.74 -4.60 -24.49
CA SER A 12 33.57 -3.23 -24.97
C SER A 12 32.22 -3.02 -25.66
N LEU A 13 31.76 -3.99 -26.45
CA LEU A 13 30.45 -3.93 -27.10
C LEU A 13 29.32 -3.91 -26.05
N GLY A 14 29.42 -4.72 -24.99
CA GLY A 14 28.46 -4.73 -23.88
C GLY A 14 28.39 -3.42 -23.11
N ILE A 15 29.55 -2.79 -22.85
CA ILE A 15 29.62 -1.45 -22.23
C ILE A 15 29.01 -0.39 -23.16
N THR A 16 29.28 -0.47 -24.46
CA THR A 16 28.78 0.51 -25.44
C THR A 16 27.26 0.38 -25.61
N LEU A 17 26.73 -0.84 -25.65
CA LEU A 17 25.28 -1.10 -25.67
C LEU A 17 24.59 -0.61 -24.39
N ALA A 18 25.20 -0.77 -23.22
CA ALA A 18 24.67 -0.25 -21.96
C ALA A 18 24.70 1.30 -21.87
N LEU A 19 25.59 1.96 -22.61
CA LEU A 19 25.67 3.42 -22.71
C LEU A 19 24.72 4.00 -23.76
N ILE A 20 24.39 3.24 -24.81
CA ILE A 20 23.49 3.66 -25.89
C ILE A 20 22.02 3.38 -25.55
N TRP A 21 21.74 2.39 -24.70
CA TRP A 21 20.36 2.13 -24.28
C TRP A 21 19.84 3.32 -23.46
N PRO A 22 18.83 4.06 -23.94
CA PRO A 22 18.27 5.16 -23.18
C PRO A 22 17.75 4.58 -21.86
N ARG A 23 18.28 5.06 -20.73
CA ARG A 23 17.64 4.78 -19.45
C ARG A 23 16.23 5.38 -19.53
N PRO A 24 15.18 4.62 -19.16
CA PRO A 24 13.84 5.17 -19.13
C PRO A 24 13.85 6.43 -18.26
N ASP A 25 13.18 7.47 -18.74
CA ASP A 25 13.01 8.73 -18.04
C ASP A 25 12.40 8.46 -16.65
N PRO A 26 13.11 8.76 -15.55
CA PRO A 26 12.68 8.39 -14.21
C PRO A 26 11.34 9.03 -13.81
N ASP A 27 11.03 10.21 -14.35
CA ASP A 27 9.77 10.91 -14.08
C ASP A 27 8.62 10.21 -14.79
N ARG A 28 8.78 9.82 -16.06
CA ARG A 28 7.79 9.01 -16.78
C ARG A 28 7.58 7.64 -16.15
N ALA A 29 8.67 7.00 -15.70
CA ALA A 29 8.58 5.72 -14.99
C ALA A 29 7.79 5.87 -13.68
N LEU A 30 7.99 6.98 -12.95
CA LEU A 30 7.23 7.28 -11.74
C LEU A 30 5.75 7.51 -12.06
N GLU A 31 5.43 8.32 -13.08
CA GLU A 31 4.06 8.58 -13.51
C GLU A 31 3.32 7.30 -13.89
N GLN A 32 3.96 6.41 -14.64
CA GLN A 32 3.39 5.12 -15.02
C GLN A 32 3.14 4.23 -13.78
N ALA A 33 4.15 4.08 -12.91
CA ALA A 33 4.01 3.30 -11.69
C ALA A 33 2.90 3.84 -10.77
N VAL A 34 2.77 5.17 -10.67
CA VAL A 34 1.70 5.82 -9.93
C VAL A 34 0.34 5.50 -10.54
N ALA A 35 0.22 5.58 -11.87
CA ALA A 35 -1.05 5.28 -12.56
C ALA A 35 -1.49 3.83 -12.35
N GLU A 36 -0.56 2.88 -12.41
CA GLU A 36 -0.82 1.45 -12.16
C GLU A 36 -1.27 1.22 -10.71
N VAL A 37 -0.54 1.76 -9.73
CA VAL A 37 -0.92 1.66 -8.31
C VAL A 37 -2.24 2.37 -8.04
N GLN A 38 -2.50 3.53 -8.64
CA GLN A 38 -3.75 4.27 -8.51
C GLN A 38 -4.94 3.46 -9.06
N ALA A 39 -4.78 2.79 -10.21
CA ALA A 39 -5.81 1.92 -10.77
C ALA A 39 -6.12 0.74 -9.84
N GLY A 40 -5.09 0.10 -9.28
CA GLY A 40 -5.23 -0.97 -8.29
C GLY A 40 -5.93 -0.50 -7.01
N VAL A 41 -5.54 0.66 -6.47
CA VAL A 41 -6.19 1.27 -5.31
C VAL A 41 -7.65 1.60 -5.58
N THR A 42 -7.97 2.16 -6.75
CA THR A 42 -9.36 2.49 -7.12
C THR A 42 -10.22 1.24 -7.22
N THR A 43 -9.66 0.15 -7.78
CA THR A 43 -10.34 -1.15 -7.88
C THR A 43 -10.61 -1.73 -6.49
N LEU A 44 -9.60 -1.74 -5.62
CA LEU A 44 -9.74 -2.19 -4.24
C LEU A 44 -10.76 -1.34 -3.48
N ASP A 45 -10.77 -0.03 -3.66
CA ASP A 45 -11.67 0.87 -2.95
C ASP A 45 -13.14 0.55 -3.25
N HIS A 46 -13.48 0.31 -4.52
CA HIS A 46 -14.81 -0.15 -4.91
C HIS A 46 -15.16 -1.56 -4.41
N GLN A 47 -14.19 -2.47 -4.37
CA GLN A 47 -14.41 -3.80 -3.81
C GLN A 47 -14.72 -3.72 -2.30
N LEU A 48 -14.01 -2.86 -1.55
CA LEU A 48 -14.28 -2.67 -0.13
C LEU A 48 -15.63 -2.01 0.12
N GLU A 49 -16.05 -1.08 -0.75
CA GLU A 49 -17.38 -0.47 -0.72
C GLU A 49 -18.48 -1.54 -0.87
N ALA A 50 -18.33 -2.46 -1.83
CA ALA A 50 -19.27 -3.57 -1.98
C ALA A 50 -19.29 -4.51 -0.75
N VAL A 51 -18.12 -4.82 -0.19
CA VAL A 51 -18.01 -5.68 1.00
C VAL A 51 -18.62 -5.00 2.23
N VAL A 52 -18.43 -3.69 2.43
CA VAL A 52 -19.02 -3.00 3.58
C VAL A 52 -20.54 -3.01 3.52
N ASP A 53 -21.11 -2.86 2.32
CA ASP A 53 -22.55 -2.90 2.10
C ASP A 53 -23.12 -4.30 2.33
N GLU A 54 -22.46 -5.34 1.82
CA GLU A 54 -22.84 -6.74 2.04
C GLU A 54 -22.83 -7.10 3.54
N VAL A 55 -21.73 -6.77 4.24
CA VAL A 55 -21.61 -7.04 5.67
C VAL A 55 -22.65 -6.25 6.45
N ALA A 56 -22.92 -4.99 6.09
CA ALA A 56 -23.94 -4.19 6.74
C ALA A 56 -25.35 -4.77 6.58
N GLU A 57 -25.70 -5.25 5.39
CA GLU A 57 -26.96 -5.93 5.14
C GLU A 57 -27.08 -7.21 6.00
N GLN A 58 -26.04 -8.05 6.01
CA GLN A 58 -26.02 -9.28 6.80
C GLN A 58 -26.17 -8.99 8.30
N VAL A 59 -25.44 -7.99 8.82
CA VAL A 59 -25.52 -7.57 10.23
C VAL A 59 -26.90 -6.99 10.56
N ALA A 60 -27.50 -6.21 9.68
CA ALA A 60 -28.83 -5.65 9.89
C ALA A 60 -29.92 -6.72 9.96
N ILE A 61 -29.81 -7.79 9.16
CA ILE A 61 -30.81 -8.86 9.10
C ILE A 61 -30.61 -9.91 10.22
N ARG A 62 -29.36 -10.31 10.47
CA ARG A 62 -29.03 -11.49 11.30
C ARG A 62 -28.19 -11.17 12.54
N GLY A 63 -27.74 -9.93 12.70
CA GLY A 63 -26.83 -9.50 13.76
C GLY A 63 -25.37 -9.87 13.48
N ALA A 64 -24.44 -9.21 14.18
CA ALA A 64 -23.00 -9.40 14.01
C ALA A 64 -22.53 -10.83 14.30
N GLY A 65 -23.24 -11.55 15.19
CA GLY A 65 -22.93 -12.94 15.52
C GLY A 65 -23.02 -13.92 14.34
N SER A 66 -23.79 -13.57 13.30
CA SER A 66 -23.91 -14.40 12.09
C SER A 66 -22.60 -14.51 11.31
N LEU A 67 -21.73 -13.50 11.38
CA LEU A 67 -20.45 -13.44 10.67
C LEU A 67 -19.44 -14.49 11.18
N TRP A 68 -19.63 -15.03 12.38
CA TRP A 68 -18.82 -16.15 12.89
C TRP A 68 -19.17 -17.49 12.22
N GLN A 69 -20.37 -17.61 11.65
CA GLN A 69 -20.85 -18.82 10.97
C GLN A 69 -20.71 -18.69 9.46
N GLU A 70 -21.05 -17.53 8.93
CA GLU A 70 -21.01 -17.19 7.52
C GLU A 70 -20.18 -15.90 7.35
N PRO A 71 -18.84 -16.00 7.39
CA PRO A 71 -17.99 -14.84 7.14
C PRO A 71 -18.09 -14.41 5.66
N PRO A 72 -17.90 -13.11 5.37
CA PRO A 72 -17.89 -12.62 4.00
C PRO A 72 -16.79 -13.34 3.19
N THR A 73 -17.17 -13.88 2.03
CA THR A 73 -16.29 -14.77 1.25
C THR A 73 -15.67 -14.09 0.03
N ASP A 74 -16.31 -13.07 -0.53
CA ASP A 74 -15.82 -12.31 -1.69
C ASP A 74 -15.01 -11.07 -1.28
N MET A 75 -14.08 -11.26 -0.34
CA MET A 75 -13.26 -10.17 0.16
C MET A 75 -11.89 -10.13 -0.52
N PRO A 76 -11.36 -8.93 -0.85
CA PRO A 76 -9.98 -8.79 -1.28
C PRO A 76 -9.01 -9.40 -0.27
N ALA A 77 -8.05 -10.18 -0.76
CA ALA A 77 -7.07 -10.83 0.10
C ALA A 77 -6.25 -9.80 0.88
N GLY A 78 -6.43 -9.77 2.21
CA GLY A 78 -5.80 -8.79 3.10
C GLY A 78 -6.73 -7.67 3.58
N ALA A 79 -7.99 -7.67 3.14
CA ALA A 79 -9.04 -6.90 3.79
C ALA A 79 -9.26 -7.40 5.23
N MET A 80 -9.81 -6.52 6.06
CA MET A 80 -10.18 -6.75 7.44
C MET A 80 -11.58 -6.20 7.68
N VAL A 81 -12.42 -6.98 8.35
CA VAL A 81 -13.78 -6.61 8.73
C VAL A 81 -13.86 -6.51 10.24
N LEU A 82 -14.44 -5.42 10.72
CA LEU A 82 -14.67 -5.16 12.13
C LEU A 82 -16.12 -4.71 12.31
N VAL A 83 -16.83 -5.31 13.25
CA VAL A 83 -18.23 -4.95 13.54
C VAL A 83 -18.41 -4.63 15.01
N TRP A 84 -18.86 -3.41 15.29
CA TRP A 84 -19.34 -2.98 16.59
C TRP A 84 -20.85 -3.13 16.67
N GLN A 85 -21.32 -3.64 17.80
CA GLN A 85 -22.74 -3.72 18.12
C GLN A 85 -22.92 -3.28 19.56
N GLN A 86 -23.77 -2.28 19.80
CA GLN A 86 -24.00 -1.71 21.15
C GLN A 86 -22.72 -1.16 21.81
N GLY A 87 -21.78 -0.63 21.02
CA GLY A 87 -20.53 -0.07 21.51
C GLY A 87 -19.42 -1.09 21.81
N GLU A 88 -19.67 -2.38 21.59
CA GLU A 88 -18.68 -3.44 21.77
C GLU A 88 -18.28 -4.06 20.43
N LEU A 89 -17.01 -4.41 20.28
CA LEU A 89 -16.50 -5.11 19.11
C LEU A 89 -17.03 -6.56 19.11
N ALA A 90 -18.07 -6.81 18.32
CA ALA A 90 -18.82 -8.07 18.28
C ALA A 90 -18.25 -9.07 17.26
N TYR A 91 -17.54 -8.60 16.23
CA TYR A 91 -16.88 -9.44 15.23
C TYR A 91 -15.60 -8.81 14.70
N TRP A 92 -14.60 -9.64 14.43
CA TRP A 92 -13.39 -9.29 13.69
C TRP A 92 -12.81 -10.52 12.98
N ASP A 93 -12.35 -10.35 11.75
CA ASP A 93 -11.68 -11.42 11.00
C ASP A 93 -10.16 -11.48 11.26
N ARG A 94 -9.56 -10.34 11.64
CA ARG A 94 -8.14 -10.18 11.97
C ARG A 94 -7.99 -9.28 13.19
N SER A 95 -6.86 -9.42 13.90
CA SER A 95 -6.59 -8.60 15.09
C SER A 95 -6.41 -7.13 14.69
N PRO A 96 -7.26 -6.21 15.19
CA PRO A 96 -7.15 -4.79 14.87
C PRO A 96 -5.95 -4.17 15.59
N VAL A 97 -5.14 -3.40 14.86
CA VAL A 97 -3.97 -2.70 15.44
C VAL A 97 -4.39 -1.55 16.38
N ASP A 98 -5.60 -0.98 16.19
CA ASP A 98 -6.08 0.19 16.95
C ASP A 98 -7.63 0.31 16.92
N ALA A 99 -8.34 -0.68 17.50
CA ALA A 99 -9.80 -0.79 17.41
C ALA A 99 -10.56 0.49 17.79
N GLY A 100 -10.16 1.17 18.89
CA GLY A 100 -10.84 2.38 19.35
C GLY A 100 -10.73 3.58 18.39
N ARG A 101 -9.65 3.67 17.60
CA ARG A 101 -9.55 4.69 16.54
C ARG A 101 -10.39 4.36 15.32
N ILE A 102 -10.72 3.09 15.11
CA ILE A 102 -11.50 2.65 13.95
C ILE A 102 -13.00 2.87 14.20
N ASP A 103 -13.50 2.54 15.39
CA ASP A 103 -14.91 2.72 15.80
C ASP A 103 -15.46 4.13 15.49
N THR A 104 -14.64 5.16 15.72
CA THR A 104 -15.03 6.56 15.48
C THR A 104 -14.61 7.12 14.12
N ALA A 105 -13.95 6.33 13.26
CA ALA A 105 -13.44 6.80 11.98
C ALA A 105 -14.58 7.06 10.97
N SER A 106 -14.40 8.07 10.12
CA SER A 106 -15.25 8.31 8.95
C SER A 106 -14.75 7.52 7.74
N ASN A 107 -15.58 7.41 6.70
CA ASN A 107 -15.14 6.92 5.39
C ASN A 107 -13.90 7.67 4.91
N GLY A 108 -13.00 6.94 4.24
CA GLY A 108 -11.79 7.47 3.62
C GLY A 108 -10.49 7.00 4.24
N PRO A 109 -9.34 7.50 3.74
CA PRO A 109 -8.05 6.93 4.06
C PRO A 109 -7.74 7.05 5.56
N LEU A 110 -7.37 5.92 6.17
CA LEU A 110 -7.07 5.84 7.60
C LEU A 110 -5.58 5.57 7.82
N ILE A 111 -4.98 6.33 8.74
CA ILE A 111 -3.57 6.19 9.10
C ILE A 111 -3.46 5.58 10.48
N LEU A 112 -3.00 4.33 10.51
CA LEU A 112 -2.77 3.54 11.71
C LEU A 112 -1.27 3.36 11.94
N ARG A 113 -0.89 2.79 13.09
CA ARG A 113 0.53 2.62 13.46
C ARG A 113 1.29 1.73 12.48
N ASP A 114 0.61 0.77 11.89
CA ASP A 114 1.15 -0.24 10.99
C ASP A 114 1.07 0.14 9.51
N GLY A 115 0.49 1.29 9.17
CA GLY A 115 0.42 1.72 7.78
C GLY A 115 -0.73 2.64 7.40
N MET A 116 -0.94 2.74 6.09
CA MET A 116 -2.01 3.51 5.47
C MET A 116 -3.06 2.56 4.92
N HIS A 117 -4.32 2.87 5.18
CA HIS A 117 -5.45 1.99 4.88
C HIS A 117 -6.49 2.71 4.03
N LEU A 118 -7.10 1.98 3.11
CA LEU A 118 -8.45 2.30 2.65
C LEU A 118 -9.43 1.88 3.74
N HIS A 119 -10.48 2.66 3.93
CA HIS A 119 -11.47 2.39 4.97
C HIS A 119 -12.85 2.85 4.52
N HIS A 120 -13.78 1.91 4.60
CA HIS A 120 -15.21 2.13 4.43
C HIS A 120 -15.95 1.70 5.69
N ARG A 121 -17.04 2.40 5.97
CA ARG A 121 -17.97 2.13 7.05
C ARG A 121 -19.40 2.24 6.56
N ALA A 122 -20.25 1.43 7.17
CA ALA A 122 -21.69 1.48 6.99
C ALA A 122 -22.39 1.44 8.35
N GLY A 123 -23.44 2.24 8.48
CA GLY A 123 -24.14 2.43 9.75
C GLY A 123 -23.22 2.92 10.88
N ASP A 124 -23.52 2.45 12.09
CA ASP A 124 -22.87 2.86 13.34
C ASP A 124 -21.86 1.83 13.87
N GLY A 125 -21.45 0.85 13.05
CA GLY A 125 -20.50 -0.13 13.55
C GLY A 125 -19.88 -1.10 12.56
N VAL A 126 -20.21 -1.08 11.27
CA VAL A 126 -19.54 -1.96 10.29
C VAL A 126 -18.39 -1.21 9.65
N HIS A 127 -17.19 -1.78 9.72
CA HIS A 127 -15.97 -1.21 9.15
C HIS A 127 -15.23 -2.26 8.32
N VAL A 128 -14.78 -1.86 7.15
CA VAL A 128 -13.94 -2.67 6.26
C VAL A 128 -12.70 -1.88 5.90
N LEU A 129 -11.54 -2.50 6.10
CA LEU A 129 -10.24 -1.87 5.91
C LEU A 129 -9.36 -2.71 4.99
N PHE A 130 -8.50 -2.02 4.22
CA PHE A 130 -7.42 -2.67 3.48
C PHE A 130 -6.14 -1.86 3.60
N ARG A 131 -5.05 -2.51 4.06
CA ARG A 131 -3.76 -1.84 4.20
C ARG A 131 -3.07 -1.71 2.85
N VAL A 132 -3.10 -0.51 2.25
CA VAL A 132 -2.46 -0.24 0.96
C VAL A 132 -0.94 -0.10 1.07
N TRP A 133 -0.44 0.41 2.20
CA TRP A 133 0.99 0.56 2.46
C TRP A 133 1.32 0.14 3.89
N SER A 134 2.21 -0.83 4.06
CA SER A 134 2.70 -1.28 5.34
C SER A 134 3.85 -0.41 5.84
N ARG A 135 3.86 -0.16 7.15
CA ARG A 135 4.98 0.43 7.87
C ARG A 135 5.19 -0.36 9.16
N PRO A 136 6.03 -1.40 9.15
CA PRO A 136 6.26 -2.19 10.34
C PRO A 136 6.90 -1.33 11.45
N PRO A 137 6.66 -1.66 12.73
CA PRO A 137 7.25 -0.92 13.85
C PRO A 137 8.78 -1.07 13.90
N ILE A 138 9.31 -2.18 13.36
CA ILE A 138 10.73 -2.48 13.26
C ILE A 138 10.99 -2.98 11.84
N GLU A 139 11.91 -2.33 11.13
CA GLU A 139 12.38 -2.79 9.82
C GLU A 139 13.58 -3.74 9.98
N ASN A 140 13.56 -4.84 9.23
CA ASN A 140 14.64 -5.81 9.15
C ASN A 140 14.63 -6.50 7.78
N ARG A 141 15.51 -7.48 7.56
CA ARG A 141 15.65 -8.17 6.28
C ARG A 141 14.38 -8.91 5.78
N PHE A 142 13.41 -9.16 6.66
CA PHE A 142 12.15 -9.85 6.39
C PHE A 142 10.92 -8.94 6.49
N LEU A 143 11.05 -7.78 7.15
CA LEU A 143 9.98 -6.83 7.38
C LEU A 143 10.44 -5.46 6.91
N HIS A 144 9.87 -4.99 5.82
CA HIS A 144 10.14 -3.67 5.29
C HIS A 144 8.83 -2.96 4.97
N SER A 145 8.86 -1.64 4.95
CA SER A 145 7.75 -0.87 4.42
C SER A 145 7.53 -1.20 2.93
N GLY A 146 6.28 -1.20 2.49
CA GLY A 146 5.96 -1.56 1.11
C GLY A 146 4.47 -1.48 0.81
N PHE A 147 4.13 -1.50 -0.47
CA PHE A 147 2.73 -1.63 -0.89
C PHE A 147 2.22 -3.04 -0.63
N ALA A 148 0.91 -3.18 -0.48
CA ALA A 148 0.28 -4.49 -0.49
C ALA A 148 0.65 -5.26 -1.78
N PRO A 149 0.96 -6.57 -1.71
CA PRO A 149 1.39 -7.34 -2.88
C PRO A 149 0.40 -7.29 -4.06
N VAL A 150 -0.90 -7.24 -3.78
CA VAL A 150 -1.96 -7.16 -4.82
C VAL A 150 -1.87 -5.90 -5.69
N LEU A 151 -1.25 -4.83 -5.19
CA LEU A 151 -1.05 -3.59 -5.94
C LEU A 151 0.09 -3.68 -6.95
N ASN A 152 0.90 -4.75 -6.92
CA ASN A 152 2.03 -4.99 -7.82
C ASN A 152 2.95 -3.77 -8.00
N ALA A 153 3.11 -2.97 -6.95
CA ALA A 153 3.92 -1.76 -7.03
C ALA A 153 5.39 -2.13 -7.33
N PRO A 154 6.04 -1.42 -8.28
CA PRO A 154 7.42 -1.69 -8.60
C PRO A 154 8.36 -1.50 -7.41
N GLU A 155 9.41 -2.30 -7.36
CA GLU A 155 10.42 -2.24 -6.30
C GLU A 155 11.03 -0.83 -6.21
N GLY A 156 11.22 -0.36 -4.97
CA GLY A 156 11.77 0.98 -4.72
C GLY A 156 10.74 2.11 -4.79
N LEU A 157 9.49 1.86 -5.19
CA LEU A 157 8.41 2.83 -5.05
C LEU A 157 8.03 2.97 -3.57
N VAL A 158 8.03 4.19 -3.05
CA VAL A 158 7.73 4.46 -1.65
C VAL A 158 6.58 5.41 -1.47
N ALA A 159 5.78 5.19 -0.41
CA ALA A 159 4.74 6.11 0.02
C ALA A 159 5.23 7.02 1.17
N THR A 160 4.87 8.29 1.11
CA THR A 160 5.16 9.28 2.15
C THR A 160 3.95 10.18 2.42
N ARG A 161 3.80 10.60 3.68
CA ARG A 161 2.85 11.66 4.06
C ARG A 161 3.55 13.02 4.25
N ALA A 162 4.87 13.04 4.19
CA ALA A 162 5.64 14.26 4.34
C ALA A 162 5.32 15.26 3.20
N PRO A 163 5.39 16.58 3.46
CA PRO A 163 5.36 17.58 2.41
C PRO A 163 6.41 17.27 1.33
N GLY A 164 6.05 17.44 0.06
CA GLY A 164 6.93 17.13 -1.07
C GLY A 164 6.22 17.26 -2.42
N THR A 165 6.99 17.17 -3.50
CA THR A 165 6.56 17.43 -4.88
C THR A 165 6.11 16.18 -5.67
N GLY A 166 6.04 15.00 -5.04
CA GLY A 166 5.65 13.77 -5.72
C GLY A 166 4.14 13.67 -6.05
N PRO A 167 3.77 12.84 -7.06
CA PRO A 167 2.38 12.51 -7.37
C PRO A 167 1.62 12.01 -6.15
N VAL A 168 0.32 12.33 -6.09
CA VAL A 168 -0.53 11.99 -4.95
C VAL A 168 -1.37 10.77 -5.31
N LEU A 169 -1.18 9.68 -4.57
CA LEU A 169 -2.08 8.54 -4.53
C LEU A 169 -3.36 8.94 -3.79
N ARG A 170 -4.51 8.65 -4.38
CA ARG A 170 -5.84 9.02 -3.88
C ARG A 170 -6.73 7.79 -3.78
N ASP A 171 -7.77 7.87 -2.96
CA ASP A 171 -8.87 6.91 -3.02
C ASP A 171 -9.82 7.23 -4.18
N ALA A 172 -10.87 6.43 -4.37
CA ALA A 172 -11.83 6.61 -5.47
C ALA A 172 -12.61 7.94 -5.36
N ALA A 173 -12.80 8.45 -4.14
CA ALA A 173 -13.40 9.76 -3.88
C ALA A 173 -12.43 10.94 -4.09
N GLY A 174 -11.18 10.68 -4.49
CA GLY A 174 -10.16 11.70 -4.73
C GLY A 174 -9.46 12.23 -3.47
N ARG A 175 -9.71 11.65 -2.29
CA ARG A 175 -9.06 12.03 -1.03
C ARG A 175 -7.61 11.54 -1.01
N PRO A 176 -6.65 12.36 -0.53
CA PRO A 176 -5.23 12.01 -0.58
C PRO A 176 -4.85 10.92 0.43
N ILE A 177 -4.31 9.81 -0.07
CA ILE A 177 -3.75 8.71 0.73
C ILE A 177 -2.28 8.96 1.02
N ALA A 178 -1.46 9.16 -0.01
CA ALA A 178 -0.01 9.32 0.13
C ALA A 178 0.58 10.07 -1.05
N ARG A 179 1.80 10.57 -0.90
CA ARG A 179 2.66 10.97 -2.01
C ARG A 179 3.60 9.84 -2.36
N LEU A 180 3.83 9.64 -3.65
CA LEU A 180 4.70 8.58 -4.16
C LEU A 180 6.02 9.18 -4.69
N ALA A 181 7.11 8.44 -4.53
CA ALA A 181 8.44 8.77 -5.04
C ALA A 181 9.28 7.49 -5.14
N TRP A 182 10.41 7.55 -5.83
CA TRP A 182 11.42 6.50 -5.73
C TRP A 182 12.24 6.63 -4.43
N ALA A 183 12.65 5.51 -3.85
CA ALA A 183 13.40 5.48 -2.60
C ALA A 183 14.72 6.27 -2.67
N SER A 184 15.39 6.30 -3.84
CA SER A 184 16.60 7.09 -4.09
C SER A 184 16.37 8.59 -3.92
N ASP A 185 15.18 9.08 -4.26
CA ASP A 185 14.87 10.51 -4.27
C ASP A 185 14.61 11.03 -2.86
N ARG A 186 14.21 10.14 -1.93
CA ARG A 186 14.11 10.45 -0.49
C ARG A 186 15.46 10.78 0.13
N GLN A 187 16.56 10.31 -0.48
CA GLN A 187 17.93 10.56 -0.03
C GLN A 187 18.42 11.98 -0.40
N LEU A 188 17.71 12.70 -1.29
CA LEU A 188 18.03 14.09 -1.68
C LEU A 188 17.24 15.15 -0.89
N SER A 189 16.16 14.78 -0.19
CA SER A 189 15.31 15.72 0.58
C SER A 189 15.52 15.68 2.10
N LEU A 190 16.37 14.79 2.60
CA LEU A 190 16.85 14.84 3.97
C LEU A 190 18.30 15.29 3.92
N GLY A 191 18.55 16.52 4.37
CA GLY A 191 19.90 16.97 4.70
C GLY A 191 20.60 15.87 5.50
N MET A 192 21.61 15.28 4.89
CA MET A 192 22.45 14.25 5.48
C MET A 192 22.99 14.71 6.85
N PRO A 193 23.35 13.76 7.73
CA PRO A 193 24.74 13.32 7.59
C PRO A 193 24.84 11.81 7.35
N ARG A 194 25.56 11.48 6.28
CA ARG A 194 26.38 10.28 6.19
C ARG A 194 27.17 10.14 7.49
N TRP A 195 27.02 9.03 8.20
CA TRP A 195 28.02 8.56 9.14
C TRP A 195 28.39 7.11 8.82
N PRO A 196 29.65 6.74 9.10
CA PRO A 196 30.42 5.86 8.23
C PRO A 196 30.41 4.41 8.72
N PHE A 197 30.82 3.53 7.81
CA PHE A 197 31.39 2.23 8.10
C PHE A 197 32.30 2.26 9.33
N TRP A 198 32.24 1.25 10.19
CA TRP A 198 33.42 0.57 10.74
C TRP A 198 33.09 -0.91 11.04
N THR A 199 33.98 -1.75 10.52
CA THR A 199 34.43 -3.10 10.92
C THR A 199 33.78 -3.80 12.09
#